data_AF-A0A946MPR4-F1
#
_entry.id   AF-A0A946MPR4-F1
#
_cell.length_a   1.000
_cell.length_b   1.000
_cell.length_c   1.000
_cell.angle_alpha   90.00
_cell.angle_beta   90.00
_cell.angle_gamma   90.00
#
_symmetry.space_group_name_H-M   'P 1'
#
loop_
_entity.id
_entity.type
_entity.pdbx_description
1 polymer ?
#
loop_
_entity_poly.entity_id
_entity_poly.type
_entity_poly.pdbx_seq_one_letter_code
_entity_poly.pdbx_strand_id
1 'polypeptide(L)' 'MGGWNIFGGIMMFVFWGAIIALVVWGINRLSQNNSTSKTESRHNPIDIAKERYAKGEISKVEFEQIKSDLR' A
#
# COMPACT_ATOMS: atom_id res chain seq x y z
N MET A 1 8.75 -37.78 30.40
CA MET A 1 9.63 -37.51 29.24
C MET A 1 8.76 -37.00 28.09
N GLY A 2 8.74 -35.69 27.82
CA GLY A 2 7.79 -35.13 26.84
C GLY A 2 8.02 -33.66 26.45
N GLY A 3 8.79 -32.90 27.24
CA GLY A 3 9.08 -31.49 26.95
C GLY A 3 9.95 -31.25 25.71
N TRP A 4 10.79 -32.23 25.31
CA TRP A 4 11.70 -32.08 24.17
C TRP A 4 10.97 -32.00 22.82
N ASN A 5 9.84 -32.71 22.68
CA ASN A 5 9.04 -32.70 21.45
C ASN A 5 8.28 -31.37 21.27
N ILE A 6 7.86 -30.74 22.37
CA ILE A 6 7.18 -29.43 22.34
C ILE A 6 8.17 -28.33 21.96
N PHE A 7 9.39 -28.39 22.51
CA PHE A 7 10.43 -27.42 22.19
C PHE A 7 10.86 -27.48 20.72
N GLY A 8 10.98 -28.69 20.15
CA GLY A 8 11.26 -28.88 18.72
C GLY A 8 10.13 -28.37 17.81
N GLY A 9 8.87 -28.63 18.16
CA GLY A 9 7.71 -28.14 17.39
C GLY A 9 7.59 -26.62 17.41
N ILE A 10 7.80 -25.98 18.56
CA ILE A 10 7.76 -24.51 18.69
C ILE A 10 8.89 -23.86 17.89
N MET A 11 10.11 -24.39 17.97
CA MET A 11 11.24 -23.84 17.21
C MET A 11 11.00 -23.90 15.70
N MET A 12 10.34 -24.94 15.20
CA MET A 12 9.92 -25.05 13.80
C MET A 12 8.97 -23.90 13.40
N PHE A 13 7.93 -23.64 14.20
CA PHE A 13 7.00 -22.54 13.94
C PHE A 13 7.65 -21.17 14.01
N VAL A 14 8.54 -20.96 14.99
CA VAL A 14 9.30 -19.71 15.12
C VAL A 14 10.22 -19.51 13.91
N PHE A 15 10.88 -20.56 13.43
CA PHE A 15 11.73 -20.50 12.24
C PHE A 15 10.92 -20.13 10.99
N TRP A 16 9.78 -20.77 10.75
CA TRP A 16 8.89 -20.41 9.64
C TRP A 16 8.32 -19.01 9.77
N GLY A 17 7.93 -18.61 10.99
CA GLY A 17 7.48 -17.24 11.28
C GLY A 17 8.56 -16.21 10.98
N ALA A 18 9.82 -16.48 11.33
CA ALA A 18 10.95 -15.63 11.03
C ALA A 18 11.20 -15.50 9.52
N ILE A 19 11.10 -16.60 8.76
CA ILE A 19 11.21 -16.57 7.29
C ILE A 19 10.11 -15.68 6.69
N ILE A 20 8.85 -15.89 7.09
CA ILE A 20 7.73 -15.09 6.58
C ILE A 20 7.93 -13.61 6.94
N ALA A 21 8.34 -13.31 8.18
CA ALA A 21 8.63 -11.96 8.62
C ALA A 21 9.74 -11.31 7.79
N LEU A 22 10.80 -12.06 7.46
CA LEU A 22 11.90 -11.60 6.59
C LEU A 22 11.40 -11.28 5.17
N VAL A 23 10.58 -12.16 4.59
CA VAL A 23 10.00 -11.96 3.25
C VAL A 23 9.09 -10.73 3.25
N VAL A 24 8.18 -10.61 4.22
CA VAL A 24 7.28 -9.45 4.35
C VAL A 24 8.08 -8.17 4.58
N TRP A 25 9.11 -8.21 5.42
CA TRP A 25 9.99 -7.06 5.69
C TRP A 25 10.76 -6.63 4.43
N GLY A 26 11.30 -7.59 3.66
CA GLY A 26 11.99 -7.32 2.40
C GLY A 26 11.08 -6.70 1.35
N ILE A 27 9.87 -7.26 1.18
CA ILE A 27 8.86 -6.72 0.25
C ILE A 27 8.38 -5.33 0.71
N ASN A 28 8.16 -5.13 2.01
CA ASN A 28 7.72 -3.85 2.55
C ASN A 28 8.81 -2.78 2.41
N ARG A 29 10.09 -3.13 2.57
CA ARG A 29 11.23 -2.21 2.34
C ARG A 29 11.32 -1.80 0.87
N LEU A 30 11.12 -2.74 -0.06
CA LEU A 30 11.12 -2.47 -1.49
C LEU A 30 9.87 -1.69 -1.94
N SER A 31 8.72 -1.95 -1.32
CA SER A 31 7.50 -1.18 -1.56
C SER A 31 7.58 0.22 -0.95
N GLN A 32 8.29 0.43 0.17
CA GLN A 32 8.48 1.74 0.79
C GLN A 32 9.36 2.69 -0.03
N ASN A 33 10.33 2.17 -0.80
CA ASN A 33 11.05 3.01 -1.77
C ASN A 33 10.18 3.41 -2.97
N ASN A 34 9.04 2.74 -3.19
CA ASN A 34 8.00 3.15 -4.14
C ASN A 34 6.83 3.86 -3.43
N SER A 35 6.95 4.18 -2.13
CA SER A 35 5.92 4.86 -1.34
C SER A 35 6.05 6.39 -1.33
N THR A 36 6.81 6.98 -2.26
CA THR A 36 6.52 8.36 -2.66
C THR A 36 5.16 8.46 -3.39
N SER A 37 4.52 7.33 -3.72
CA SER A 37 3.24 7.32 -4.44
C SER A 37 2.31 6.16 -4.04
N LYS A 38 2.24 5.80 -2.74
CA LYS A 38 1.27 4.80 -2.24
C LYS A 38 0.28 5.33 -1.20
N THR A 39 0.07 6.64 -1.18
CA THR A 39 -1.21 7.25 -0.76
C THR A 39 -2.19 7.40 -1.94
N GLU A 40 -1.82 6.93 -3.14
CA GLU A 40 -2.58 7.00 -4.39
C GLU A 40 -3.54 5.80 -4.62
N SER A 41 -3.70 4.88 -3.65
CA SER A 41 -4.73 3.83 -3.74
C SER A 41 -6.06 4.23 -3.09
N ARG A 42 -6.24 5.52 -2.82
CA ARG A 42 -7.55 6.18 -2.89
C ARG A 42 -7.44 7.08 -4.11
N HIS A 43 -7.78 6.53 -5.27
CA HIS A 43 -7.91 7.28 -6.51
C HIS A 43 -9.04 8.31 -6.30
N ASN A 44 -8.68 9.42 -5.69
CA ASN A 44 -9.60 10.46 -5.31
C ASN A 44 -9.98 11.11 -6.65
N PRO A 45 -11.26 11.12 -7.05
CA PRO A 45 -11.62 11.51 -8.42
C PRO A 45 -11.18 12.96 -8.76
N ILE A 46 -10.86 13.75 -7.73
CA ILE A 46 -10.21 15.05 -7.78
C ILE A 46 -8.81 15.04 -8.43
N ASP A 47 -8.00 13.99 -8.20
CA ASP A 47 -6.62 13.91 -8.68
C ASP A 47 -6.60 13.54 -10.17
N ILE A 48 -7.52 12.67 -10.61
CA ILE A 48 -7.78 12.40 -12.03
C ILE A 48 -8.23 13.67 -12.75
N ALA A 49 -9.16 14.43 -12.15
CA ALA A 49 -9.64 15.69 -12.72
C ALA A 49 -8.51 16.73 -12.82
N LYS A 50 -7.64 16.81 -11.81
CA LYS A 50 -6.48 17.71 -11.80
C LYS A 50 -5.47 17.38 -12.90
N GLU A 51 -5.21 16.10 -13.14
CA GLU A 51 -4.31 15.67 -14.21
C GLU A 51 -4.87 16.03 -15.59
N ARG A 52 -6.18 15.83 -15.82
CA ARG A 52 -6.84 16.23 -17.08
C ARG A 52 -6.90 17.74 -17.28
N TYR A 53 -7.06 18.51 -16.20
CA TYR A 53 -6.99 19.97 -16.26
C TYR A 53 -5.58 20.44 -16.64
N ALA A 54 -4.54 19.83 -16.08
CA ALA A 54 -3.15 20.12 -16.44
C ALA A 54 -2.81 19.74 -17.88
N LYS A 55 -3.42 18.67 -18.41
CA LYS A 55 -3.35 18.29 -19.83
C LYS A 55 -4.19 19.21 -20.74
N GLY A 56 -5.02 20.08 -20.18
CA GLY A 56 -5.93 20.95 -20.93
C GLY A 56 -7.12 20.22 -21.55
N GLU A 57 -7.38 18.97 -21.16
CA GLU A 57 -8.49 18.15 -21.66
C GLU A 57 -9.83 18.58 -21.07
N ILE A 58 -9.83 19.27 -19.93
CA ILE A 58 -11.03 19.80 -19.27
C ILE A 58 -10.86 21.29 -18.97
N SER A 59 -11.99 22.01 -19.00
CA SER A 59 -12.03 23.42 -18.65
C SER A 59 -11.98 23.62 -17.12
N LYS A 60 -11.53 24.80 -16.68
CA LYS A 60 -11.55 25.21 -15.26
C LYS A 60 -12.96 25.10 -14.65
N VAL A 61 -14.00 25.32 -15.46
CA VAL A 61 -15.40 25.24 -15.03
C VAL A 61 -15.79 23.80 -14.68
N GLU A 62 -15.40 22.84 -15.53
CA GLU A 62 -15.66 21.41 -15.29
C GLU A 62 -14.87 20.89 -14.10
N PHE A 63 -13.63 21.35 -13.93
CA PHE A 63 -12.80 21.00 -12.77
C PHE A 63 -13.43 21.45 -11.44
N GLU A 64 -13.90 22.70 -11.36
CA GLU A 64 -14.56 23.20 -10.14
C GLU A 64 -15.89 22.50 -9.86
N GLN A 65 -16.62 22.08 -10.89
CA GLN A 65 -17.86 21.31 -10.71
C GLN A 65 -17.60 19.93 -10.12
N ILE A 66 -16.62 19.19 -10.64
CA ILE A 66 -16.20 17.89 -10.09
C ILE A 66 -15.70 18.03 -8.64
N LYS A 67 -14.94 19.09 -8.37
CA LYS A 67 -14.44 19.39 -7.02
C LYS A 67 -15.54 19.73 -6.02
N SER A 68 -16.59 20.40 -6.46
CA SER A 68 -17.75 20.73 -5.62
C SER A 68 -18.65 19.51 -5.38
N ASP A 69 -18.73 18.59 -6.33
CA ASP A 69 -19.59 17.39 -6.26
C ASP A 69 -18.97 16.28 -5.39
N LEU A 70 -17.64 16.26 -5.29
CA LEU A 70 -16.88 15.30 -4.47
C LEU A 70 -16.65 15.75 -3.01
N ARG A 71 -17.17 16.91 -2.63
CA ARG A 71 -16.99 17.47 -1.28
C ARG A 71 -18.04 16.99 -0.30
#